data_AF-A0A919YDC5-F1
#
_entry.id   AF-A0A919YDC5-F1
#
_cell.length_a   1.000
_cell.length_b   1.000
_cell.length_c   1.000
_cell.angle_alpha   90.00
_cell.angle_beta   90.00
_cell.angle_gamma   90.00
#
_symmetry.space_group_name_H-M   'P 1'
#
loop_
_entity.id
_entity.type
_entity.pdbx_description
1 polymer ?
#
loop_
_entity_poly.entity_id
_entity_poly.type
_entity_poly.pdbx_seq_one_letter_code
_entity_poly.pdbx_strand_id
1 'polypeptide(L)'
;MHKIRWEDSLFKNRMAVDFYREIVPKLAAMNRAHFSYLEIGGSIASAMLTFSYRSKVYLYITSFSQQYMEYGVGLVLLNRVMEYYLDSGVKEVDFMSGAQEYKFFWADRARLCHHIRLISRDRGRKLLKAWTLLQTNKEGIRSLFPVKQKKPDHISGEAILESRRSVHAHRPKQMV
;
A
#
# COMPACT_ATOMS: atom_id res chain seq x y z
N MET A 1 3.45 11.95 8.05
CA MET A 1 3.33 11.46 6.66
C MET A 1 2.04 10.67 6.43
N HIS A 2 1.87 9.47 6.99
CA HIS A 2 0.68 8.64 6.74
C HIS A 2 -0.67 9.33 7.07
N LYS A 3 -0.75 10.04 8.21
CA LYS A 3 -1.94 10.84 8.61
C LYS A 3 -2.30 11.96 7.63
N ILE A 4 -1.29 12.53 6.97
CA ILE A 4 -1.44 13.65 6.03
C ILE A 4 -1.95 13.12 4.69
N ARG A 5 -1.44 11.95 4.27
CA ARG A 5 -1.77 11.35 2.98
C ARG A 5 -3.16 10.72 2.94
N TRP A 6 -3.56 10.04 4.02
CA TRP A 6 -4.77 9.22 4.03
C TRP A 6 -5.81 9.76 5.00
N GLU A 7 -7.01 10.03 4.48
CA GLU A 7 -8.12 10.50 5.30
C GLU A 7 -8.52 9.46 6.35
N ASP A 8 -8.63 8.19 5.95
CA ASP A 8 -8.92 7.06 6.84
C ASP A 8 -7.64 6.45 7.46
N SER A 9 -6.62 7.27 7.72
CA SER A 9 -5.36 6.80 8.28
C SER A 9 -5.58 6.12 9.64
N LEU A 10 -5.12 4.87 9.77
CA LEU A 10 -5.11 4.10 11.02
C LEU A 10 -4.50 4.89 12.20
N PHE A 11 -3.53 5.76 11.95
CA PHE A 11 -2.90 6.57 12.98
C PHE A 11 -3.74 7.77 13.47
N LYS A 12 -4.93 8.02 12.91
CA LYS A 12 -5.92 8.95 13.48
C LYS A 12 -6.65 8.33 14.67
N ASN A 13 -6.69 6.99 14.77
CA ASN A 13 -7.27 6.27 15.89
C ASN A 13 -6.23 6.08 17.01
N ARG A 14 -6.53 6.56 18.23
CA ARG A 14 -5.64 6.44 19.40
C ARG A 14 -5.36 4.99 19.78
N MET A 15 -6.38 4.13 19.82
CA MET A 15 -6.21 2.71 20.15
C MET A 15 -5.25 2.01 19.19
N ALA A 16 -5.33 2.34 17.90
CA ALA A 16 -4.41 1.80 16.91
C ALA A 16 -2.98 2.29 17.16
N VAL A 17 -2.79 3.59 17.43
CA VAL A 17 -1.46 4.15 17.75
C VAL A 17 -0.87 3.49 18.99
N ASP A 18 -1.65 3.33 20.05
CA ASP A 18 -1.20 2.75 21.32
C ASP A 18 -0.79 1.28 21.13
N PHE A 19 -1.57 0.52 20.35
CA PHE A 19 -1.21 -0.84 19.94
C PHE A 19 0.15 -0.90 19.24
N TYR A 20 0.42 -0.01 18.26
CA TYR A 20 1.73 0.00 17.59
C TYR A 20 2.88 0.44 18.51
N ARG A 21 2.64 1.41 19.39
CA ARG A 21 3.64 1.84 20.39
C ARG A 21 4.03 0.71 21.31
N GLU A 22 3.11 -0.19 21.61
CA GLU A 22 3.38 -1.36 22.45
C GLU A 22 4.08 -2.49 21.68
N ILE A 23 3.59 -2.84 20.50
CA ILE A 23 4.02 -4.07 19.81
C ILE A 23 5.30 -3.90 18.99
N VAL A 24 5.52 -2.73 18.38
CA VAL A 24 6.66 -2.51 17.47
C VAL A 24 8.00 -2.64 18.19
N PRO A 25 8.22 -2.02 19.37
CA PRO A 25 9.50 -2.20 20.09
C PRO A 25 9.77 -3.65 20.48
N LYS A 26 8.74 -4.38 20.92
CA LYS A 26 8.85 -5.80 21.31
C LYS A 26 9.27 -6.67 20.13
N LEU A 27 8.66 -6.44 18.96
CA LEU A 27 9.02 -7.18 17.74
C LEU A 27 10.37 -6.75 17.18
N ALA A 28 10.74 -5.46 17.28
CA ALA A 28 12.04 -4.96 16.86
C ALA A 28 13.18 -5.59 17.68
N ALA A 29 13.01 -5.74 19.00
CA ALA A 29 13.97 -6.43 19.87
C ALA A 29 14.21 -7.91 19.46
N MET A 30 13.25 -8.52 18.77
CA MET A 30 13.36 -9.89 18.23
C MET A 30 13.83 -9.92 16.78
N ASN A 31 14.26 -8.79 16.21
CA ASN A 31 14.57 -8.62 14.79
C ASN A 31 13.39 -8.99 13.86
N ARG A 32 12.15 -8.80 14.34
CA ARG A 32 10.90 -9.12 13.63
C ARG A 32 10.13 -7.89 13.17
N ALA A 33 10.56 -6.68 13.52
CA ALA A 33 10.00 -5.45 13.00
C ALA A 33 11.12 -4.48 12.67
N HIS A 34 11.10 -3.91 11.46
CA HIS A 34 12.06 -2.88 11.05
C HIS A 34 11.32 -1.63 10.59
N PHE A 35 11.86 -0.48 10.99
CA PHE A 35 11.41 0.82 10.52
C PHE A 35 12.52 1.40 9.65
N SER A 36 12.27 1.45 8.35
CA SER A 36 13.22 1.96 7.35
C SER A 36 12.74 3.30 6.84
N TYR A 37 13.66 4.21 6.57
CA TYR A 37 13.32 5.54 6.07
C TYR A 37 14.39 6.07 5.12
N LEU A 38 13.97 7.00 4.26
CA LEU A 38 14.83 7.73 3.33
C LEU A 38 14.72 9.22 3.67
N GLU A 39 15.86 9.90 3.79
CA GLU A 39 15.93 11.34 4.06
C GLU A 39 16.45 12.12 2.85
N ILE A 40 15.92 13.33 2.67
CA ILE A 40 16.40 14.32 1.70
C ILE A 40 16.54 15.63 2.47
N GLY A 41 17.75 16.19 2.56
CA GLY A 41 18.01 17.43 3.28
C GLY A 41 17.60 17.38 4.76
N GLY A 42 17.83 16.24 5.44
CA GLY A 42 17.47 16.04 6.85
C GLY A 42 15.97 15.85 7.11
N SER A 43 15.14 15.81 6.08
CA SER A 43 13.69 15.54 6.19
C SER A 43 13.35 14.15 5.68
N ILE A 44 12.54 13.40 6.44
CA ILE A 44 12.05 12.08 6.02
C ILE A 44 11.19 12.22 4.76
N ALA A 45 11.68 11.68 3.65
CA ALA A 45 11.04 11.67 2.35
C ALA A 45 10.19 10.40 2.14
N SER A 46 10.57 9.27 2.73
CA SER A 46 9.78 8.04 2.75
C SER A 46 10.05 7.22 4.00
N ALA A 47 9.05 6.44 4.44
CA ALA A 47 9.16 5.53 5.57
C ALA A 47 8.36 4.24 5.32
N MET A 48 8.91 3.12 5.79
CA MET A 48 8.30 1.80 5.72
C MET A 48 8.43 1.08 7.07
N LEU A 49 7.33 0.50 7.52
CA LEU A 49 7.32 -0.46 8.62
C LEU A 49 7.12 -1.85 8.02
N THR A 50 8.04 -2.75 8.33
CA THR A 50 8.02 -4.14 7.89
C THR A 50 7.97 -5.09 9.08
N PHE A 51 7.38 -6.26 8.88
CA PHE A 51 7.42 -7.35 9.84
C PHE A 51 8.02 -8.60 9.23
N SER A 52 8.85 -9.30 9.98
CA SER A 52 9.47 -10.57 9.55
C SER A 52 8.90 -11.73 10.35
N TYR A 53 8.51 -12.79 9.65
CA TYR A 53 8.07 -14.03 10.26
C TYR A 53 8.48 -15.23 9.40
N ARG A 54 9.20 -16.18 10.02
CA ARG A 54 9.87 -17.28 9.31
C ARG A 54 10.76 -16.71 8.19
N SER A 55 10.69 -17.27 6.99
CA SER A 55 11.47 -16.81 5.84
C SER A 55 10.73 -15.78 4.98
N LYS A 56 9.82 -14.99 5.57
CA LYS A 56 9.04 -13.98 4.86
C LYS A 56 9.11 -12.62 5.56
N VAL A 57 9.09 -11.56 4.76
CA VAL A 57 8.87 -10.20 5.24
C VAL A 57 7.57 -9.65 4.65
N TYR A 58 6.85 -8.87 5.45
CA TYR A 58 5.60 -8.22 5.09
C TYR A 58 5.81 -6.70 5.02
N LEU A 59 5.55 -6.10 3.86
CA LEU A 59 5.55 -4.64 3.65
C LEU A 59 4.27 -4.03 4.24
N TYR A 60 4.28 -3.81 5.55
CA TYR A 60 3.06 -3.55 6.31
C TYR A 60 2.51 -2.14 6.14
N ILE A 61 3.29 -1.11 6.48
CA ILE A 61 2.89 0.30 6.31
C ILE A 61 3.94 0.99 5.47
N THR A 62 3.50 1.64 4.41
CA THR A 62 4.36 2.47 3.56
C THR A 62 3.83 3.90 3.54
N SER A 63 4.73 4.87 3.54
CA SER A 63 4.38 6.28 3.38
C SER A 63 5.52 7.06 2.75
N PHE A 64 5.17 8.14 2.06
CA PHE A 64 6.14 9.04 1.43
C PHE A 64 5.61 10.46 1.41
N SER A 65 6.52 11.41 1.26
CA SER A 65 6.21 12.84 1.27
C SER A 65 5.57 13.21 -0.05
N GLN A 66 4.50 14.00 0.02
CA GLN A 66 3.88 14.56 -1.17
C GLN A 66 4.86 15.49 -1.91
N GLN A 67 5.75 16.17 -1.17
CA GLN A 67 6.78 17.05 -1.70
C GLN A 67 7.73 16.35 -2.68
N TYR A 68 7.97 15.04 -2.48
CA TYR A 68 8.94 14.27 -3.28
C TYR A 68 8.26 13.18 -4.12
N MET A 69 6.95 13.30 -4.36
CA MET A 69 6.17 12.29 -5.05
C MET A 69 6.71 11.99 -6.46
N GLU A 70 7.12 13.03 -7.20
CA GLU A 70 7.59 12.91 -8.58
C GLU A 70 8.95 12.19 -8.69
N TYR A 71 9.72 12.14 -7.61
CA TYR A 71 11.04 11.51 -7.59
C TYR A 71 11.00 10.01 -7.23
N GLY A 72 9.81 9.44 -7.03
CA GLY A 72 9.69 8.01 -6.75
C GLY A 72 10.34 7.57 -5.44
N VAL A 73 10.47 8.46 -4.43
CA VAL A 73 11.18 8.19 -3.17
C VAL A 73 10.69 6.93 -2.42
N GLY A 74 9.40 6.59 -2.57
CA GLY A 74 8.85 5.35 -2.03
C GLY A 74 9.39 4.11 -2.73
N LEU A 75 9.59 4.16 -4.06
CA LEU A 75 10.16 3.06 -4.83
C LEU A 75 11.66 2.90 -4.57
N VAL A 76 12.38 4.01 -4.38
CA VAL A 76 13.80 4.00 -4.00
C VAL A 76 13.98 3.32 -2.64
N LEU A 77 13.18 3.71 -1.64
CA LEU A 77 13.23 3.07 -0.32
C LEU A 77 12.83 1.58 -0.41
N LEU A 78 11.78 1.26 -1.19
CA LEU A 78 11.33 -0.11 -1.39
C LEU A 78 12.45 -1.00 -1.95
N ASN A 79 13.14 -0.54 -2.99
CA ASN A 79 14.25 -1.27 -3.60
C ASN A 79 15.34 -1.61 -2.57
N ARG A 80 15.77 -0.63 -1.76
CA ARG A 80 16.77 -0.86 -0.69
C ARG A 80 16.29 -1.80 0.40
N VAL A 81 15.01 -1.70 0.78
CA VAL A 81 14.40 -2.61 1.77
C VAL A 81 14.37 -4.04 1.22
N MET A 82 14.04 -4.24 -0.05
CA MET A 82 14.05 -5.57 -0.66
C MET A 82 15.45 -6.15 -0.75
N GLU A 83 16.45 -5.37 -1.19
CA GLU A 83 17.86 -5.79 -1.20
C GLU A 83 18.30 -6.29 0.18
N TYR A 84 18.07 -5.50 1.23
CA TYR A 84 18.39 -5.87 2.61
C TYR A 84 17.77 -7.21 3.05
N TYR A 85 16.49 -7.44 2.71
CA TYR A 85 15.84 -8.69 3.11
C TYR A 85 16.29 -9.90 2.30
N LEU A 86 16.50 -9.73 1.00
CA LEU A 86 17.01 -10.80 0.14
C LEU A 86 18.43 -11.22 0.57
N ASP A 87 19.29 -10.25 0.88
CA ASP A 87 20.65 -10.49 1.36
C ASP A 87 20.69 -11.14 2.76
N SER A 88 19.67 -10.90 3.58
CA SER A 88 19.51 -11.57 4.90
C SER A 88 18.86 -12.95 4.82
N GLY A 89 18.64 -13.49 3.61
CA GLY A 89 18.17 -14.86 3.39
C GLY A 89 16.65 -15.03 3.44
N VAL A 90 15.89 -13.94 3.45
CA VAL A 90 14.43 -13.98 3.29
C VAL A 90 14.10 -14.58 1.92
N LYS A 91 13.09 -15.44 1.88
CA LYS A 91 12.66 -16.14 0.66
C LYS A 91 11.50 -15.47 -0.05
N GLU A 92 10.80 -14.57 0.64
CA GLU A 92 9.62 -13.90 0.09
C GLU A 92 9.41 -12.52 0.70
N VAL A 93 9.17 -11.53 -0.16
CA VAL A 93 8.67 -10.21 0.21
C VAL A 93 7.18 -10.16 -0.13
N ASP A 94 6.33 -10.10 0.89
CA ASP A 94 4.88 -10.00 0.74
C ASP A 94 4.46 -8.52 0.74
N PHE A 95 3.96 -8.05 -0.40
CA PHE A 95 3.48 -6.69 -0.61
C PHE A 95 2.13 -6.39 0.05
N MET A 96 1.56 -7.35 0.78
CA MET A 96 0.27 -7.29 1.42
C MET A 96 -0.88 -7.07 0.42
N SER A 97 -2.10 -7.04 0.94
CA SER A 97 -3.32 -6.85 0.15
C SER A 97 -3.34 -5.51 -0.60
N GLY A 98 -4.12 -5.46 -1.68
CA GLY A 98 -4.33 -4.28 -2.51
C GLY A 98 -3.67 -4.40 -3.88
N ALA A 99 -4.34 -3.87 -4.89
CA ALA A 99 -3.96 -3.97 -6.30
C ALA A 99 -3.30 -2.67 -6.81
N GLN A 100 -2.37 -2.10 -6.04
CA GLN A 100 -1.62 -0.94 -6.51
C GLN A 100 -0.67 -1.36 -7.65
N GLU A 101 -0.72 -0.64 -8.78
CA GLU A 101 0.03 -0.96 -10.00
C GLU A 101 1.52 -1.23 -9.73
N TYR A 102 2.13 -0.45 -8.83
CA TYR A 102 3.56 -0.58 -8.59
C TYR A 102 3.99 -1.99 -8.14
N LYS A 103 3.12 -2.72 -7.43
CA LYS A 103 3.42 -4.07 -6.91
C LYS A 103 3.66 -5.06 -8.03
N PHE A 104 2.96 -4.91 -9.15
CA PHE A 104 3.06 -5.83 -10.29
C PHE A 104 4.36 -5.66 -11.09
N PHE A 105 5.10 -4.56 -10.91
CA PHE A 105 6.45 -4.44 -11.45
C PHE A 105 7.48 -5.25 -10.65
N TRP A 106 7.19 -5.55 -9.37
CA TRP A 106 8.13 -6.22 -8.47
C TRP A 106 7.76 -7.68 -8.18
N ALA A 107 6.47 -8.01 -8.16
CA ALA A 107 6.00 -9.33 -7.77
C ALA A 107 5.99 -10.31 -8.95
N ASP A 108 6.52 -11.51 -8.72
CA ASP A 108 6.43 -12.65 -9.65
C ASP A 108 5.08 -13.39 -9.51
N ARG A 109 4.39 -13.21 -8.37
CA ARG A 109 3.15 -13.92 -8.02
C ARG A 109 2.12 -12.99 -7.41
N ALA A 110 0.85 -13.29 -7.69
CA ALA A 110 -0.30 -12.69 -7.01
C ALA A 110 -1.09 -13.78 -6.27
N ARG A 111 -1.63 -13.45 -5.09
CA ARG A 111 -2.51 -14.33 -4.32
C ARG A 111 -3.92 -13.75 -4.25
N LEU A 112 -4.90 -14.56 -4.63
CA LEU A 112 -6.31 -14.21 -4.49
C LEU A 112 -6.81 -14.69 -3.13
N CYS A 113 -7.29 -13.76 -2.31
CA CYS A 113 -7.95 -14.07 -1.04
C CYS A 113 -9.47 -14.06 -1.26
N HIS A 114 -10.08 -15.24 -1.27
CA HIS A 114 -11.52 -15.38 -1.45
C HIS A 114 -12.22 -15.37 -0.08
N HIS A 115 -13.20 -14.48 0.07
CA HIS A 115 -14.09 -14.50 1.23
C HIS A 115 -15.38 -15.24 0.86
N ILE A 116 -15.48 -16.49 1.31
CA ILE A 116 -16.67 -17.33 1.09
C ILE A 116 -17.55 -17.25 2.33
N ARG A 117 -18.84 -16.92 2.14
CA ARG A 117 -19.85 -16.98 3.20
C ARG A 117 -20.77 -18.17 2.96
N LEU A 118 -20.74 -19.14 3.86
CA LEU A 118 -21.68 -20.28 3.87
C LEU A 118 -22.86 -19.95 4.78
N ILE A 119 -24.08 -20.18 4.31
CA ILE A 119 -25.32 -19.85 5.03
C ILE A 119 -26.19 -21.11 5.05
N SER A 120 -26.67 -21.52 6.24
CA SER A 120 -27.58 -22.67 6.41
C SER A 120 -28.93 -22.45 5.72
N ARG A 121 -29.69 -23.53 5.47
CA ARG A 121 -30.96 -23.52 4.71
C ARG A 121 -32.16 -22.92 5.47
N ASP A 122 -31.94 -22.11 6.50
CA ASP A 122 -33.01 -21.61 7.36
C ASP A 122 -33.68 -20.34 6.82
N ARG A 123 -34.82 -19.97 7.44
CA ARG A 123 -35.68 -18.83 7.06
C ARG A 123 -34.93 -17.49 6.92
N GLY A 124 -33.80 -17.31 7.60
CA GLY A 124 -32.94 -16.11 7.52
C GLY A 124 -32.14 -15.95 6.21
N ARG A 125 -32.12 -16.95 5.31
CA ARG A 125 -31.29 -16.95 4.09
C ARG A 125 -31.55 -15.75 3.18
N LYS A 126 -32.80 -15.36 2.96
CA LYS A 126 -33.14 -14.27 2.02
C LYS A 126 -32.56 -12.94 2.48
N LEU A 127 -32.69 -12.63 3.77
CA LEU A 127 -32.16 -11.42 4.38
C LEU A 127 -30.63 -11.42 4.40
N LEU A 128 -30.00 -12.52 4.82
CA LEU A 128 -28.54 -12.59 4.88
C LEU A 128 -27.90 -12.59 3.47
N LYS A 129 -28.58 -13.19 2.48
CA LYS A 129 -28.18 -13.12 1.07
C LYS A 129 -28.33 -11.70 0.52
N ALA A 130 -29.45 -11.03 0.76
CA ALA A 130 -29.66 -9.64 0.37
C ALA A 130 -28.63 -8.71 1.02
N TRP A 131 -28.38 -8.85 2.32
CA TRP A 131 -27.37 -8.09 3.04
C TRP A 131 -25.95 -8.36 2.54
N THR A 132 -25.63 -9.62 2.22
CA THR A 132 -24.33 -9.97 1.63
C THR A 132 -24.16 -9.32 0.26
N LEU A 133 -25.17 -9.37 -0.61
CA LEU A 133 -25.14 -8.69 -1.92
C LEU A 133 -24.98 -7.18 -1.77
N LEU A 134 -25.67 -6.56 -0.79
CA LEU A 134 -25.51 -5.14 -0.49
C LEU A 134 -24.08 -4.80 -0.03
N GLN A 135 -23.44 -5.68 0.74
CA GLN A 135 -22.07 -5.45 1.21
C GLN A 135 -21.02 -5.67 0.14
N THR A 136 -21.18 -6.71 -0.69
CA THR A 136 -20.23 -7.02 -1.77
C THR A 136 -20.34 -6.04 -2.92
N ASN A 137 -21.52 -5.45 -3.13
CA ASN A 137 -21.76 -4.44 -4.15
C ASN A 137 -21.74 -3.01 -3.58
N LYS A 138 -21.04 -2.79 -2.45
CA LYS A 138 -20.94 -1.47 -1.80
C LYS A 138 -20.48 -0.38 -2.77
N GLU A 139 -19.60 -0.68 -3.71
CA GLU A 139 -19.16 0.25 -4.76
C GLU A 139 -20.30 0.60 -5.73
N GLY A 140 -21.07 -0.40 -6.19
CA GLY A 140 -22.25 -0.19 -7.04
C GLY A 140 -23.45 0.48 -6.33
N ILE A 141 -23.54 0.33 -5.01
CA ILE A 141 -24.55 1.04 -4.19
C ILE A 141 -24.08 2.46 -3.89
N ARG A 142 -22.78 2.65 -3.65
CA ARG A 142 -22.17 3.99 -3.54
C ARG A 142 -22.34 4.80 -4.82
N SER A 143 -22.32 4.18 -6.00
CA SER A 143 -22.61 4.89 -7.26
C SER A 143 -24.08 5.30 -7.44
N LEU A 144 -25.01 4.70 -6.69
CA LEU A 144 -26.44 5.08 -6.70
C LEU A 144 -26.74 6.27 -5.78
N PHE A 145 -25.86 6.57 -4.83
CA PHE A 145 -25.94 7.75 -3.98
C PHE A 145 -24.91 8.78 -4.46
N PRO A 146 -25.31 9.92 -5.05
CA PRO A 146 -24.38 10.90 -5.56
C PRO A 146 -23.60 11.53 -4.40
N VAL A 147 -22.41 11.01 -4.11
CA VAL A 147 -21.43 11.68 -3.26
C VAL A 147 -20.90 12.86 -4.08
N LYS A 148 -21.09 14.07 -3.57
CA LYS A 148 -20.57 15.32 -4.15
C LYS A 148 -19.04 15.21 -4.25
N GLN A 149 -18.52 14.78 -5.40
CA GLN A 149 -17.08 14.80 -5.66
C GLN A 149 -16.64 16.25 -5.73
N LYS A 150 -15.79 16.68 -4.81
CA LYS A 150 -15.11 17.98 -4.91
C LYS A 150 -14.12 17.86 -6.07
N LYS A 151 -14.39 18.58 -7.15
CA LYS A 151 -13.56 18.64 -8.37
C LYS A 151 -12.13 19.04 -7.97
N PRO A 152 -11.08 18.27 -8.30
CA PRO A 152 -9.72 18.76 -8.18
C PRO A 152 -9.51 19.91 -9.16
N ASP A 153 -8.79 20.94 -8.73
CA ASP A 153 -8.48 22.10 -9.55
C ASP A 153 -7.75 21.66 -10.84
N HIS A 154 -8.16 22.26 -11.95
CA HIS A 154 -7.73 21.93 -13.31
C HIS A 154 -6.20 21.89 -13.44
N ILE A 155 -5.66 20.71 -13.76
CA ILE A 155 -4.39 20.60 -14.51
C ILE A 155 -4.78 20.11 -15.90
N SER A 156 -4.46 20.89 -16.92
CA SER A 156 -4.80 20.65 -18.32
C SER A 156 -4.19 19.33 -18.82
N GLY A 157 -4.95 18.61 -19.66
CA GLY A 157 -4.59 17.28 -20.18
C GLY A 157 -3.31 17.22 -21.03
N GLU A 158 -2.74 18.37 -21.40
CA GLU A 158 -1.46 18.47 -22.12
C GLU A 158 -0.26 18.08 -21.23
N ALA A 159 -0.30 18.42 -19.93
CA ALA A 159 0.81 18.12 -19.00
C ALA A 159 1.02 16.60 -18.77
N ILE A 160 -0.03 15.80 -18.90
CA ILE A 160 0.04 14.34 -18.70
C ILE A 160 0.70 13.65 -19.91
N LEU A 161 0.46 14.14 -21.13
CA LEU A 161 1.05 13.58 -22.34
C LEU A 161 2.54 13.92 -22.49
N GLU A 162 2.95 15.09 -22.02
CA GLU A 162 4.35 15.52 -22.01
C GLU A 162 5.21 14.72 -21.02
N SER A 163 4.67 14.39 -19.85
CA SER A 163 5.35 13.51 -18.87
C SER A 163 5.57 12.08 -19.39
N ARG A 164 4.69 11.57 -20.26
CA ARG A 164 4.84 10.23 -20.85
C ARG A 164 5.89 10.18 -21.96
N ARG A 165 6.10 11.30 -22.68
CA ARG A 165 7.13 11.39 -23.73
C ARG A 165 8.54 11.52 -23.16
N SER A 166 8.72 12.23 -22.04
CA SER A 166 10.04 12.40 -21.41
C SER A 166 10.57 11.11 -20.78
N VAL A 167 9.71 10.24 -20.24
CA VAL A 167 10.12 8.95 -19.64
C VAL A 167 10.56 7.92 -20.68
N HIS A 168 10.09 8.00 -21.93
CA HIS A 168 10.50 7.08 -23.01
C HIS A 168 11.76 7.53 -23.77
N ALA A 169 12.24 8.76 -23.56
CA ALA A 169 13.41 9.30 -24.25
C ALA A 169 14.76 8.91 -23.61
N HIS A 170 14.76 8.34 -22.40
CA HIS A 170 15.97 7.93 -21.67
C HIS A 170 16.04 6.41 -21.47
N ARG A 171 15.93 5.63 -22.56
CA ARG A 171 16.50 4.28 -22.60
C ARG A 171 17.98 4.40 -23.03
N PRO A 172 18.97 4.17 -22.16
CA PRO A 172 20.30 3.83 -22.66
C PRO A 172 20.18 2.51 -23.44
N LYS A 173 20.67 2.51 -24.68
CA LYS A 173 20.89 1.28 -25.44
C LYS A 173 21.73 0.35 -24.57
N GLN A 174 21.24 -0.86 -24.29
CA GLN A 174 22.09 -1.91 -23.77
C GLN A 174 23.26 -2.09 -24.74
N MET A 175 24.48 -1.96 -24.20
CA MET A 175 25.72 -2.19 -24.94
C MET A 175 26.40 -3.38 -24.27
N VAL A 176 26.39 -4.49 -25.04
CA VAL A 176 27.07 -5.79 -24.84
C VAL A 176 26.58 -6.65 -23.68
#